data_AF-A0A428VRU8-F1
#
_entry.id   AF-A0A428VRU8-F1
#
_cell.length_a   1.000
_cell.length_b   1.000
_cell.length_c   1.000
_cell.angle_alpha   90.00
_cell.angle_beta   90.00
_cell.angle_gamma   90.00
#
_symmetry.space_group_name_H-M   'P 1'
#
loop_
_entity.id
_entity.type
_entity.pdbx_description
1 polymer ?
#
loop_
_entity_poly.entity_id
_entity_poly.type
_entity_poly.pdbx_seq_one_letter_code
_entity_poly.pdbx_strand_id
1 'polypeptide(L)'
;FLDYRLAELSARIPARFKLGDGGKQVLKGAARKVIPSEVIDRPKGYFPVPGLKHLQGRTREWVRELLLDPSQDRGLFQPAIFDRLLSDPDGDLTPLRGSKLWQLAALNLWLSEQGL
;
A
#
# COMPACT_ATOMS: atom_id res chain seq x y z
N PHE A 1 1.02 13.96 -13.30
CA PHE A 1 -0.46 13.96 -13.42
C PHE A 1 -1.14 15.15 -12.77
N LEU A 2 -0.50 15.89 -11.85
CA LEU A 2 -1.11 17.04 -11.15
C LEU A 2 -0.72 18.41 -11.74
N ASP A 3 -0.30 18.46 -13.01
CA ASP A 3 -0.19 19.76 -13.71
C ASP A 3 -1.60 20.33 -13.92
N TYR A 4 -1.80 21.61 -13.61
CA TYR A 4 -3.13 22.21 -13.59
C TYR A 4 -3.79 22.21 -14.98
N ARG A 5 -3.03 22.38 -16.06
CA ARG A 5 -3.55 22.37 -17.44
C ARG A 5 -4.05 20.98 -17.82
N LEU A 6 -3.33 19.95 -17.39
CA LEU A 6 -3.74 18.56 -17.57
C LEU A 6 -5.02 18.25 -16.77
N ALA A 7 -5.11 18.75 -15.54
CA ALA A 7 -6.29 18.57 -14.69
C ALA A 7 -7.53 19.25 -15.30
N GLU A 8 -7.40 20.50 -15.75
CA GLU A 8 -8.48 21.25 -16.42
C GLU A 8 -8.92 20.61 -17.75
N LEU A 9 -7.96 20.11 -18.54
CA LEU A 9 -8.30 19.34 -19.74
C LEU A 9 -9.06 18.07 -19.38
N SER A 10 -8.57 17.31 -18.39
CA SER A 10 -9.24 16.10 -17.90
C SER A 10 -10.65 16.40 -17.41
N ALA A 11 -10.86 17.51 -16.69
CA ALA A 11 -12.18 17.92 -16.20
C ALA A 11 -13.19 18.14 -17.34
N ARG A 12 -12.76 18.70 -18.48
CA ARG A 12 -13.60 18.98 -19.67
C ARG A 12 -13.94 17.74 -20.50
N ILE A 13 -13.24 16.62 -20.33
CA ILE A 13 -13.52 15.38 -21.08
C ILE A 13 -14.87 14.77 -20.61
N PRO A 14 -15.81 14.47 -21.53
CA PRO A 14 -17.07 13.81 -21.17
C PRO A 14 -16.85 12.49 -20.42
N ALA A 15 -17.65 12.25 -19.37
CA ALA A 15 -17.47 11.11 -18.46
C ALA A 15 -17.42 9.75 -19.15
N ARG A 16 -18.19 9.55 -20.23
CA ARG A 16 -18.18 8.30 -21.03
C ARG A 16 -16.78 7.91 -21.50
N PHE A 17 -15.92 8.88 -21.82
CA PHE A 17 -14.55 8.61 -22.26
C PHE A 17 -13.54 8.43 -21.11
N LYS A 18 -13.96 8.70 -19.86
CA LYS A 18 -13.18 8.36 -18.66
C LYS A 18 -13.47 6.93 -18.20
N LEU A 19 -14.68 6.45 -18.48
CA LEU A 19 -15.19 5.14 -18.04
C LEU A 19 -15.11 4.05 -19.11
N GLY A 20 -15.08 4.40 -20.40
CA GLY A 20 -14.89 3.44 -21.49
C GLY A 20 -13.57 2.68 -21.38
N ASP A 21 -13.49 1.53 -22.07
CA ASP A 21 -12.29 0.65 -22.10
C ASP A 21 -11.80 0.21 -20.70
N GLY A 22 -12.76 -0.10 -19.80
CA GLY A 22 -12.47 -0.45 -18.40
C GLY A 22 -11.88 0.71 -17.59
N GLY A 23 -12.10 1.95 -18.04
CA GLY A 23 -11.56 3.17 -17.45
C GLY A 23 -10.33 3.71 -18.17
N LYS A 24 -10.13 5.04 -18.09
CA LYS A 24 -9.01 5.78 -18.66
C LYS A 24 -8.92 5.72 -20.20
N GLN A 25 -10.02 5.53 -20.94
CA GLN A 25 -10.02 5.36 -22.40
C GLN A 25 -9.17 6.40 -23.15
N VAL A 26 -9.37 7.70 -22.90
CA VAL A 26 -8.61 8.76 -23.60
C VAL A 26 -7.12 8.68 -23.28
N LEU A 27 -6.77 8.44 -22.01
CA LEU A 27 -5.38 8.33 -21.57
C LEU A 27 -4.70 7.10 -22.17
N LYS A 28 -5.37 5.94 -22.16
CA LYS A 28 -4.86 4.71 -22.79
C LYS A 28 -4.67 4.91 -24.29
N GLY A 29 -5.67 5.49 -24.97
CA GLY A 29 -5.61 5.77 -26.41
C GLY A 29 -4.47 6.72 -26.79
N ALA A 30 -4.23 7.77 -25.98
CA ALA A 30 -3.07 8.65 -26.17
C ALA A 30 -1.74 7.93 -25.90
N ALA A 31 -1.66 7.14 -24.83
CA ALA A 31 -0.43 6.48 -24.41
C ALA A 31 0.02 5.35 -25.35
N ARG A 32 -0.92 4.60 -25.96
CA ARG A 32 -0.63 3.57 -26.99
C ARG A 32 0.06 4.14 -28.24
N LYS A 33 -0.02 5.46 -28.47
CA LYS A 33 0.71 6.16 -29.55
C LYS A 33 2.16 6.50 -29.20
N VAL A 34 2.54 6.37 -27.93
CA VAL A 34 3.85 6.82 -27.40
C VAL A 34 4.70 5.65 -26.93
N ILE A 35 4.08 4.64 -26.31
CA ILE A 35 4.77 3.45 -25.80
C ILE A 35 4.05 2.17 -26.27
N PRO A 36 4.70 1.00 -26.25
CA PRO A 36 4.09 -0.27 -26.68
C PRO A 36 2.76 -0.55 -25.96
N SER A 37 1.75 -0.98 -26.73
CA SER A 37 0.41 -1.23 -26.21
C SER A 37 0.40 -2.26 -25.07
N GLU A 38 1.29 -3.25 -25.11
CA GLU A 38 1.49 -4.24 -24.05
C GLU A 38 1.78 -3.63 -22.67
N VAL A 39 2.43 -2.46 -22.60
CA VAL A 39 2.67 -1.75 -21.33
C VAL A 39 1.37 -1.14 -20.79
N ILE A 40 0.52 -0.66 -21.69
CA ILE A 40 -0.76 0.00 -21.36
C ILE A 40 -1.85 -1.02 -21.01
N ASP A 41 -1.87 -2.13 -21.74
CA ASP A 41 -2.94 -3.13 -21.70
C ASP A 41 -2.67 -4.25 -20.69
N ARG A 42 -1.53 -4.19 -19.97
CA ARG A 42 -1.24 -5.12 -18.88
C ARG A 42 -2.38 -5.08 -17.83
N PRO A 43 -2.72 -6.22 -17.20
CA PRO A 43 -3.65 -6.26 -16.09
C PRO A 43 -3.27 -5.28 -14.98
N LYS A 44 -4.28 -4.69 -14.32
CA LYS A 44 -4.06 -3.75 -13.22
C LYS A 44 -3.25 -4.45 -12.10
N GLY A 45 -1.98 -4.09 -12.00
CA GLY A 45 -1.12 -4.53 -10.91
C GLY A 45 -1.39 -3.71 -9.65
N TYR A 46 -1.29 -4.36 -8.50
CA TYR A 46 -1.11 -3.64 -7.24
C TYR A 46 0.23 -2.89 -7.28
N PHE A 47 0.36 -1.85 -6.46
CA PHE A 47 1.64 -1.20 -6.22
C PHE A 47 2.26 -1.85 -4.98
N PRO A 48 3.11 -2.89 -5.12
CA PRO A 48 3.84 -3.39 -3.98
C PRO A 48 4.69 -2.26 -3.42
N VAL A 49 4.68 -2.12 -2.11
CA VAL A 49 5.79 -1.50 -1.39
C VAL A 49 6.59 -2.66 -0.80
N PRO A 50 7.59 -3.21 -1.51
CA PRO A 50 8.23 -4.48 -1.12
C PRO A 50 8.77 -4.45 0.30
N GLY A 51 9.30 -3.30 0.74
CA GLY A 51 9.83 -3.10 2.08
C GLY A 51 8.78 -3.17 3.20
N LEU A 52 7.48 -3.09 2.90
CA LEU A 52 6.39 -3.27 3.88
C LEU A 52 5.80 -4.67 3.84
N LYS A 53 6.08 -5.44 2.79
CA LYS A 53 5.68 -6.84 2.67
C LYS A 53 6.70 -7.76 3.32
N HIS A 54 7.97 -7.53 3.03
CA HIS A 54 9.11 -8.28 3.57
C HIS A 54 9.92 -7.33 4.43
N LEU A 55 9.58 -7.26 5.73
CA LEU A 55 10.25 -6.37 6.67
C LEU A 55 11.68 -6.87 6.88
N GLN A 56 12.67 -6.04 6.55
CA GLN A 56 14.09 -6.36 6.65
C GLN A 56 14.89 -5.18 7.19
N GLY A 57 16.07 -5.48 7.73
CA GLY A 57 16.99 -4.49 8.29
C GLY A 57 16.31 -3.50 9.24
N ARG A 58 16.64 -2.22 9.08
CA ARG A 58 16.14 -1.14 9.95
C ARG A 58 14.62 -1.06 10.06
N THR A 59 13.88 -1.36 9.00
CA THR A 59 12.40 -1.33 9.04
C THR A 59 11.86 -2.42 9.96
N ARG A 60 12.47 -3.62 9.93
CA ARG A 60 12.09 -4.73 10.82
C ARG A 60 12.43 -4.41 12.27
N GLU A 61 13.61 -3.86 12.52
CA GLU A 61 14.05 -3.45 13.86
C GLU A 61 13.11 -2.39 14.45
N TRP A 62 12.79 -1.35 13.67
CA TRP A 62 11.84 -0.32 14.08
C TRP A 62 10.44 -0.87 14.39
N VAL A 63 9.91 -1.76 13.55
CA VAL A 63 8.62 -2.43 13.82
C VAL A 63 8.67 -3.24 15.10
N ARG A 64 9.79 -3.96 15.34
CA ARG A 64 9.97 -4.75 16.56
C ARG A 64 9.97 -3.85 17.80
N GLU A 65 10.73 -2.77 17.78
CA GLU A 65 10.81 -1.82 18.90
C GLU A 65 9.44 -1.21 19.20
N LEU A 66 8.73 -0.76 18.16
CA LEU A 66 7.40 -0.16 18.30
C LEU A 66 6.38 -1.12 18.92
N LEU A 67 6.40 -2.40 18.55
CA LEU A 67 5.42 -3.39 19.02
C LEU A 67 5.77 -3.97 20.40
N LEU A 68 7.05 -4.01 20.77
CA LEU A 68 7.51 -4.58 22.04
C LEU A 68 7.70 -3.52 23.14
N ASP A 69 7.51 -2.23 22.84
CA ASP A 69 7.56 -1.17 23.84
C ASP A 69 6.39 -1.30 24.83
N PRO A 70 6.65 -1.58 26.13
CA PRO A 70 5.60 -1.73 27.13
C PRO A 70 4.77 -0.46 27.35
N SER A 71 5.32 0.73 27.04
CA SER A 71 4.59 2.00 27.13
C SER A 71 3.46 2.11 26.11
N GLN A 72 3.51 1.28 25.07
CA GLN A 72 2.52 1.20 24.00
C GLN A 72 1.45 0.14 24.25
N ASP A 73 1.52 -0.59 25.37
CA ASP A 73 0.54 -1.63 25.70
C ASP A 73 -0.80 -1.01 26.10
N ARG A 74 -1.81 -1.31 25.29
CA ARG A 74 -3.19 -0.85 25.45
C ARG A 74 -4.15 -2.01 25.73
N GLY A 75 -3.65 -3.23 25.90
CA GLY A 75 -4.48 -4.44 26.00
C GLY A 75 -5.21 -4.83 24.71
N LEU A 76 -4.84 -4.24 23.56
CA LEU A 76 -5.45 -4.51 22.25
C LEU A 76 -4.83 -5.71 21.53
N PHE A 77 -3.58 -6.03 21.85
CA PHE A 77 -2.82 -7.10 21.20
C PHE A 77 -2.51 -8.20 22.20
N GLN A 78 -2.43 -9.44 21.71
CA GLN A 78 -1.94 -10.56 22.51
C GLN A 78 -0.42 -10.63 22.34
N PRO A 79 0.40 -10.40 23.39
CA PRO A 79 1.85 -10.35 23.26
C PRO A 79 2.48 -11.58 22.59
N ALA A 80 1.92 -12.76 22.85
CA ALA A 80 2.35 -14.02 22.24
C ALA A 80 2.25 -14.03 20.70
N ILE A 81 1.38 -13.20 20.10
CA ILE A 81 1.29 -13.05 18.65
C ILE A 81 2.54 -12.34 18.10
N PHE A 82 3.11 -11.38 18.84
CA PHE A 82 4.29 -10.65 18.38
C PHE A 82 5.48 -11.57 18.26
N ASP A 83 5.74 -12.44 19.24
CA ASP A 83 6.85 -13.39 19.19
C ASP A 83 6.73 -14.32 17.98
N ARG A 84 5.53 -14.86 17.74
CA ARG A 84 5.25 -15.72 16.58
C ARG A 84 5.53 -14.98 15.27
N LEU A 85 4.93 -13.80 15.10
CA LEU A 85 5.06 -13.02 13.86
C LEU A 85 6.48 -12.48 13.65
N LEU A 86 7.20 -12.15 14.71
CA LEU A 86 8.60 -11.72 14.65
C LEU A 86 9.56 -12.88 14.38
N SER A 87 9.24 -14.11 14.80
CA SER A 87 10.05 -15.30 14.48
C SER A 87 9.95 -15.70 13.01
N ASP A 88 8.78 -15.54 12.40
CA ASP A 88 8.53 -15.85 10.98
C ASP A 88 7.64 -14.78 10.31
N PRO A 89 8.21 -13.61 9.94
CA PRO A 89 7.45 -12.51 9.34
C PRO A 89 6.83 -12.80 7.98
N ASP A 90 7.42 -13.74 7.24
CA ASP A 90 7.04 -14.07 5.86
C ASP A 90 6.13 -15.30 5.79
N GLY A 91 6.10 -16.14 6.83
CA GLY A 91 5.26 -17.33 6.90
C GLY A 91 3.79 -17.05 7.24
N ASP A 92 3.47 -15.88 7.81
CA ASP A 92 2.10 -15.53 8.19
C ASP A 92 1.60 -14.23 7.54
N LEU A 93 1.52 -14.24 6.21
CA LEU A 93 0.99 -13.12 5.43
C LEU A 93 -0.54 -13.04 5.48
N THR A 94 -1.09 -11.87 5.20
CA THR A 94 -2.54 -11.68 5.01
C THR A 94 -3.04 -12.34 3.72
N PRO A 95 -4.37 -12.47 3.52
CA PRO A 95 -4.91 -13.00 2.26
C PRO A 95 -4.46 -12.22 1.01
N LEU A 96 -4.17 -10.92 1.16
CA LEU A 96 -3.61 -10.06 0.10
C LEU A 96 -2.08 -10.13 0.02
N ARG A 97 -1.46 -11.08 0.71
CA ARG A 97 -0.01 -11.32 0.79
C ARG A 97 0.76 -10.12 1.35
N GLY A 98 0.18 -9.38 2.30
CA GLY A 98 0.85 -8.31 3.04
C GLY A 98 1.38 -8.77 4.41
N SER A 99 2.34 -8.04 4.96
CA SER A 99 2.90 -8.34 6.30
C SER A 99 1.88 -8.03 7.40
N LYS A 100 1.58 -9.01 8.25
CA LYS A 100 0.76 -8.78 9.46
C LYS A 100 1.48 -7.88 10.47
N LEU A 101 2.80 -8.06 10.62
CA LEU A 101 3.62 -7.19 11.48
C LEU A 101 3.49 -5.72 11.08
N TRP A 102 3.55 -5.41 9.77
CA TRP A 102 3.36 -4.05 9.31
C TRP A 102 1.97 -3.49 9.66
N GLN A 103 0.91 -4.30 9.54
CA GLN A 103 -0.44 -3.85 9.88
C GLN A 103 -0.59 -3.53 11.36
N LEU A 104 -0.02 -4.38 12.23
CA LEU A 104 -0.01 -4.15 13.68
C LEU A 104 0.80 -2.91 14.03
N ALA A 105 1.99 -2.74 13.43
CA ALA A 105 2.84 -1.58 13.64
C ALA A 105 2.17 -0.28 13.18
N ALA A 106 1.52 -0.29 12.00
CA ALA A 106 0.82 0.86 11.48
C ALA A 106 -0.36 1.27 12.37
N LEU A 107 -1.13 0.30 12.89
CA LEU A 107 -2.19 0.56 13.84
C LEU A 107 -1.64 1.12 15.16
N ASN A 108 -0.60 0.48 15.72
CA ASN A 108 0.01 0.93 16.97
C ASN A 108 0.52 2.38 16.84
N LEU A 109 1.26 2.68 15.77
CA LEU A 109 1.74 4.02 15.47
C LEU A 109 0.60 5.02 15.37
N TRP A 110 -0.46 4.69 14.64
CA TRP A 110 -1.61 5.57 14.49
C TRP A 110 -2.25 5.89 15.84
N LEU A 111 -2.45 4.89 16.71
CA LEU A 111 -2.99 5.11 18.06
C LEU A 111 -2.11 6.07 18.87
N SER A 112 -0.80 5.89 18.82
CA SER A 112 0.16 6.76 19.52
C SER A 112 0.11 8.20 19.01
N GLU A 113 0.03 8.40 17.70
CA GLU A 113 -0.11 9.73 17.09
C GLU A 113 -1.46 10.39 17.43
N GLN A 114 -2.49 9.61 17.74
CA GLN A 114 -3.77 10.13 18.22
C GLN A 114 -3.82 10.34 19.75
N GLY A 115 -2.77 9.97 20.48
CA GLY A 115 -2.76 10.02 21.95
C GLY A 115 -3.74 9.04 22.60
N LEU A 116 -4.08 7.96 21.91
CA LEU A 116 -4.92 6.85 22.38
C LEU A 116 -4.06 5.71 22.90
#